data_AF-A0A952JQA7-F1
#
_entry.id   AF-A0A952JQA7-F1
#
_cell.length_a   1.000
_cell.length_b   1.000
_cell.length_c   1.000
_cell.angle_alpha   90.00
_cell.angle_beta   90.00
_cell.angle_gamma   90.00
#
_symmetry.space_group_name_H-M   'P 1'
#
loop_
_entity.id
_entity.type
_entity.pdbx_description
1 polymer ?
#
loop_
_entity_poly.entity_id
_entity_poly.type
_entity_poly.pdbx_seq_one_letter_code
_entity_poly.pdbx_strand_id
1 'polypeptide(L)' 'MSNECRNVFLNQYLIRPVFSEHKDPFDRLIIATAITEKIPIISSDKKFDLYKDLVEAIW' A
#
# COMPACT_ATOMS: atom_id res chain seq x y z
N MET A 1 19.57 7.49 13.83
CA MET A 1 18.37 6.86 13.23
C MET A 1 18.13 5.55 13.96
N SER A 2 17.04 5.44 14.72
CA SER A 2 16.65 4.21 15.42
C SER A 2 16.37 3.09 14.42
N ASN A 3 16.49 1.84 14.84
CA ASN A 3 16.24 0.66 13.99
C ASN A 3 14.81 0.63 13.41
N GLU A 4 13.87 1.41 13.97
CA GLU A 4 12.53 1.63 13.42
C GLU A 4 12.52 2.30 12.04
N CYS A 5 13.48 3.20 11.77
CA CYS A 5 13.56 3.89 10.47
C CYS A 5 14.00 2.97 9.32
N ARG A 6 14.57 1.79 9.60
CA ARG A 6 15.21 0.96 8.56
C ARG A 6 14.21 0.11 7.76
N ASN A 7 12.99 -0.11 8.27
CA ASN A 7 12.03 -1.07 7.69
C ASN A 7 10.62 -0.49 7.49
N VAL A 8 10.51 0.81 7.17
CA VAL A 8 9.21 1.49 6.99
C VAL A 8 8.31 0.77 5.97
N PHE A 9 8.86 0.32 4.83
CA PHE A 9 8.12 -0.45 3.83
C PHE A 9 7.56 -1.77 4.36
N LEU A 10 8.37 -2.52 5.12
CA LEU A 10 7.95 -3.80 5.68
C LEU A 10 6.85 -3.60 6.73
N ASN A 11 6.94 -2.54 7.53
CA ASN A 11 5.89 -2.17 8.47
C ASN A 11 4.58 -1.84 7.75
N GLN A 12 4.63 -1.04 6.68
CA GLN A 12 3.44 -0.74 5.88
C GLN A 12 2.86 -1.99 5.20
N TYR A 13 3.72 -2.91 4.77
CA TYR A 13 3.29 -4.18 4.19
C TYR A 13 2.53 -5.05 5.22
N LEU A 14 2.98 -5.11 6.46
CA LEU A 14 2.44 -6.00 7.50
C LEU A 14 1.20 -5.46 8.22
N ILE A 15 1.11 -4.15 8.46
CA ILE A 15 0.10 -3.57 9.37
C ILE A 15 -1.22 -3.24 8.66
N ARG A 16 -1.23 -3.18 7.33
CA ARG A 16 -2.41 -2.78 6.56
C ARG A 16 -3.55 -3.79 6.61
N PRO A 17 -4.81 -3.32 6.48
CA PRO A 17 -5.96 -4.17 6.23
C PRO A 17 -5.75 -5.07 5.01
N VAL A 18 -6.03 -6.36 5.18
CA VAL A 18 -6.06 -7.33 4.09
C VAL A 18 -7.51 -7.61 3.77
N PHE A 19 -7.97 -7.12 2.61
CA PHE A 19 -9.32 -7.40 2.13
C PHE A 19 -9.37 -8.77 1.47
N SER A 20 -10.52 -9.44 1.59
CA SER A 20 -10.64 -10.82 1.12
C SER A 20 -10.56 -10.92 -0.42
N GLU A 21 -10.91 -9.85 -1.09
CA GLU A 21 -11.01 -9.64 -2.53
C GLU A 21 -9.68 -9.16 -3.16
N HIS A 22 -8.71 -8.78 -2.33
CA HIS A 22 -7.42 -8.18 -2.74
C HIS A 22 -6.28 -8.70 -1.84
N LYS A 23 -5.87 -9.95 -2.11
CA LYS A 23 -4.85 -10.69 -1.34
C LYS A 23 -3.51 -10.86 -2.06
N ASP A 24 -3.34 -10.25 -3.24
CA ASP A 24 -2.10 -10.39 -3.99
C ASP A 24 -0.93 -9.76 -3.21
N PRO A 25 0.16 -10.51 -2.96
CA PRO A 25 1.33 -9.96 -2.28
C PRO A 25 1.99 -8.79 -3.04
N PHE A 26 1.90 -8.73 -4.37
CA PHE A 26 2.47 -7.63 -5.16
C PHE A 26 1.62 -6.35 -5.05
N ASP A 27 0.29 -6.45 -5.03
CA ASP A 27 -0.57 -5.28 -4.78
C ASP A 27 -0.27 -4.66 -3.42
N ARG A 28 0.01 -5.51 -2.42
CA ARG A 28 0.47 -5.04 -1.12
C ARG A 28 1.84 -4.38 -1.20
N LEU A 29 2.77 -4.86 -2.02
CA LEU A 29 4.03 -4.16 -2.19
C LEU A 29 3.80 -2.76 -2.80
N ILE A 30 2.95 -2.65 -3.81
CA ILE A 30 2.58 -1.38 -4.45
C ILE A 30 2.01 -0.39 -3.44
N ILE A 31 1.01 -0.80 -2.63
CA ILE A 31 0.41 0.07 -1.61
C ILE A 31 1.45 0.48 -0.55
N ALA A 32 2.41 -0.41 -0.20
CA ALA A 32 3.43 -0.09 0.79
C ALA A 32 4.38 0.98 0.28
N THR A 33 4.76 0.88 -0.98
CA THR A 33 5.55 1.91 -1.65
C THR A 33 4.77 3.22 -1.73
N ALA A 34 3.52 3.19 -2.18
CA ALA A 34 2.71 4.38 -2.37
C ALA A 34 2.50 5.18 -1.06
N ILE A 35 2.21 4.48 0.05
CA ILE A 35 2.09 5.12 1.38
C ILE A 35 3.44 5.67 1.85
N THR A 36 4.53 4.91 1.69
CA THR A 36 5.85 5.31 2.19
C THR A 36 6.39 6.52 1.45
N GLU A 37 6.24 6.52 0.12
CA GLU A 37 6.72 7.59 -0.76
C GLU A 37 5.70 8.73 -0.92
N LYS A 38 4.48 8.58 -0.39
CA LYS A 38 3.38 9.54 -0.49
C LYS A 38 3.03 9.89 -1.93
N ILE A 39 2.92 8.87 -2.77
CA ILE A 39 2.58 8.99 -4.20
C ILE A 39 1.25 8.31 -4.52
N PRO A 40 0.49 8.78 -5.52
CA PRO A 40 -0.72 8.12 -5.98
C PRO A 40 -0.39 6.81 -6.71
N ILE A 41 -1.37 5.90 -6.75
CA ILE A 41 -1.31 4.67 -7.57
C ILE A 41 -2.07 4.94 -8.87
N ILE A 42 -1.43 4.69 -10.02
CA ILE A 42 -2.09 4.68 -11.32
C ILE A 42 -2.28 3.22 -11.73
N SER A 43 -3.53 2.79 -11.88
CA SER A 43 -3.86 1.41 -12.23
C SER A 43 -5.25 1.34 -12.85
N SER A 44 -5.51 0.32 -13.68
CA SER A 44 -6.85 -0.02 -14.14
C SER A 44 -7.59 -1.00 -13.21
N ASP A 45 -6.90 -1.55 -12.19
CA ASP A 45 -7.50 -2.45 -11.20
C ASP A 45 -8.25 -1.70 -10.11
N LYS A 46 -9.58 -1.67 -10.22
CA LYS A 46 -10.52 -1.02 -9.29
C LYS A 46 -10.39 -1.44 -7.82
N LYS A 47 -9.69 -2.54 -7.51
CA LYS A 47 -9.52 -3.00 -6.14
C LYS A 47 -8.65 -2.09 -5.28
N PHE A 48 -7.84 -1.20 -5.87
CA PHE A 48 -7.11 -0.19 -5.11
C PHE A 48 -8.04 0.81 -4.39
N ASP A 49 -9.29 0.98 -4.83
CA ASP A 49 -10.30 1.80 -4.13
C ASP A 49 -10.61 1.31 -2.70
N LEU A 50 -10.34 0.04 -2.39
CA LEU A 50 -10.46 -0.51 -1.04
C LEU A 50 -9.51 0.18 -0.04
N TYR A 51 -8.47 0.86 -0.54
CA TYR A 51 -7.44 1.54 0.23
C TYR A 51 -7.52 3.07 0.10
N LYS A 52 -8.64 3.62 -0.39
CA LYS A 52 -8.83 5.07 -0.61
C LYS A 52 -8.57 5.95 0.63
N ASP A 53 -8.74 5.40 1.84
CA ASP A 53 -8.48 6.09 3.09
C ASP A 53 -6.98 6.15 3.44
N LEU A 54 -6.14 5.42 2.71
CA LEU A 54 -4.69 5.31 2.90
C LEU A 54 -3.89 5.86 1.71
N VAL A 55 -4.40 5.71 0.48
CA VAL A 55 -3.71 6.10 -0.75
C VAL A 55 -4.70 6.54 -1.82
N GLU A 56 -4.33 7.54 -2.60
CA GLU A 56 -5.10 7.97 -3.78
C GLU A 56 -4.87 7.02 -4.95
N ALA A 57 -5.95 6.60 -5.61
CA ALA A 57 -5.93 5.81 -6.84
C ALA A 57 -6.46 6.65 -8.02
N ILE A 58 -5.73 6.63 -9.13
CA ILE A 58 -6.03 7.33 -10.38
C ILE A 58 -6.25 6.29 -11.49
N TRP A 59 -7.34 6.46 -12.24
CA TRP A 59 -7.82 5.55 -13.30
C TRP A 59 -7.46 6.06 -14.70
#